data_AF-A0A0R1PXX9-F1
#
_entry.id   AF-A0A0R1PXX9-F1
#
_cell.length_a   1.000
_cell.length_b   1.000
_cell.length_c   1.000
_cell.angle_alpha   90.00
_cell.angle_beta   90.00
_cell.angle_gamma   90.00
#
_symmetry.space_group_name_H-M   'P 1'
#
loop_
_entity.id
_entity.type
_entity.pdbx_description
1 polymer ?
#
loop_
_entity_poly.entity_id
_entity_poly.type
_entity_poly.pdbx_seq_one_letter_code
_entity_poly.pdbx_strand_id
1 'polypeptide(L)'
;MVKNTVMKNKLKELSFGQAHVAEASAVLLILGDKSQYDIEKVVNYSIKHHLIENDQAENKRKRIETYFATHPEDKEETGLRLDLGLFSMNLMHVIRAFGYDSVPMRGVNFNDVLDYLKISEKLFPIMLLPIGKARSHGHDHIREDSKNFTTIIH
;
A
#
# COMPACT_ATOMS: atom_id res chain seq x y z
N MET A 1 -7.44 5.29 -8.53
CA MET A 1 -8.11 6.35 -7.75
C MET A 1 -9.52 6.53 -8.29
N VAL A 2 -10.53 6.57 -7.42
CA VAL A 2 -11.93 6.74 -7.78
C VAL A 2 -12.43 8.07 -7.21
N LYS A 3 -12.86 9.00 -8.08
CA LYS A 3 -13.45 10.30 -7.68
C LYS A 3 -14.95 10.41 -7.97
N ASN A 4 -15.45 9.61 -8.90
CA ASN A 4 -16.83 9.65 -9.35
C ASN A 4 -17.81 9.23 -8.24
N THR A 5 -18.86 10.01 -8.01
CA THR A 5 -19.84 9.78 -6.94
C THR A 5 -20.58 8.46 -7.05
N VAL A 6 -21.01 8.06 -8.25
CA VAL A 6 -21.70 6.78 -8.49
C VAL A 6 -20.79 5.62 -8.12
N MET A 7 -19.53 5.67 -8.57
CA MET A 7 -18.54 4.64 -8.25
C MET A 7 -18.23 4.59 -6.76
N LYS A 8 -18.05 5.73 -6.08
CA LYS A 8 -17.82 5.76 -4.63
C LYS A 8 -19.01 5.22 -3.83
N ASN A 9 -20.24 5.49 -4.27
CA ASN A 9 -21.43 4.89 -3.66
C ASN A 9 -21.42 3.36 -3.83
N LYS A 10 -21.03 2.86 -5.01
CA LYS A 10 -20.86 1.41 -5.19
C LYS A 10 -19.77 0.84 -4.27
N LEU A 11 -18.63 1.52 -4.16
CA LEU A 11 -17.57 1.10 -3.25
C LEU A 11 -18.01 1.12 -1.78
N LYS A 12 -18.89 2.04 -1.37
CA LYS A 12 -19.49 2.06 -0.03
C LYS A 12 -20.32 0.79 0.22
N GLU A 13 -21.15 0.37 -0.74
CA GLU A 13 -21.91 -0.89 -0.64
C GLU A 13 -20.96 -2.08 -0.42
N LEU A 14 -19.89 -2.15 -1.22
CA LEU A 14 -18.85 -3.18 -1.13
C LEU A 14 -17.95 -3.06 0.12
N SER A 15 -18.09 -1.96 0.86
CA SER A 15 -17.39 -1.68 2.12
C SER A 15 -18.36 -1.70 3.31
N PHE A 16 -19.40 -2.55 3.26
CA PHE A 16 -20.37 -2.76 4.35
C PHE A 16 -21.09 -1.48 4.79
N GLY A 17 -21.33 -0.55 3.86
CA GLY A 17 -22.08 0.69 4.13
C GLY A 17 -21.27 1.78 4.84
N GLN A 18 -19.95 1.64 4.98
CA GLN A 18 -19.09 2.64 5.62
C GLN A 18 -19.15 4.00 4.89
N ALA A 19 -19.79 5.00 5.52
CA ALA A 19 -20.16 6.27 4.89
C ALA A 19 -18.96 7.07 4.33
N HIS A 20 -17.82 7.01 5.03
CA HIS A 20 -16.60 7.74 4.66
C HIS A 20 -16.06 7.38 3.26
N VAL A 21 -16.41 6.20 2.71
CA VAL A 21 -16.05 5.82 1.33
C VAL A 21 -16.77 6.69 0.30
N ALA A 22 -18.08 6.92 0.49
CA ALA A 22 -18.89 7.74 -0.41
C ALA A 22 -18.61 9.24 -0.24
N GLU A 23 -18.44 9.67 1.01
CA GLU A 23 -18.28 11.09 1.38
C GLU A 23 -16.89 11.65 1.08
N ALA A 24 -15.87 10.79 0.96
CA ALA A 24 -14.51 11.21 0.62
C ALA A 24 -14.45 11.96 -0.71
N SER A 25 -13.51 12.89 -0.85
CA SER A 25 -13.23 13.57 -2.12
C SER A 25 -12.72 12.60 -3.17
N ALA A 26 -11.87 11.65 -2.76
CA ALA A 26 -11.37 10.56 -3.60
C ALA A 26 -11.16 9.29 -2.77
N VAL A 27 -11.19 8.14 -3.42
CA VAL A 27 -10.85 6.85 -2.82
C VAL A 27 -9.67 6.25 -3.57
N LEU A 28 -8.58 5.95 -2.86
CA LEU A 28 -7.46 5.21 -3.41
C LEU A 28 -7.64 3.72 -3.14
N LEU A 29 -7.37 2.90 -4.15
CA LEU A 29 -7.22 1.46 -3.99
C LEU A 29 -5.73 1.17 -4.16
N ILE A 30 -5.11 0.69 -3.08
CA ILE A 30 -3.67 0.38 -3.04
C ILE A 30 -3.51 -1.10 -3.33
N LEU A 31 -2.77 -1.39 -4.39
CA LEU A 31 -2.62 -2.73 -4.97
C LEU A 31 -1.15 -3.08 -5.08
N GLY A 32 -0.82 -4.32 -4.72
CA GLY A 32 0.49 -4.90 -4.90
C GLY A 32 0.58 -5.72 -6.18
N ASP A 33 1.73 -5.64 -6.83
CA ASP A 33 2.02 -6.36 -8.06
C ASP A 33 3.33 -7.11 -7.88
N LYS A 34 3.25 -8.44 -7.77
CA LYS A 34 4.42 -9.30 -7.57
C LYS A 34 5.40 -9.23 -8.74
N SER A 35 4.93 -8.85 -9.94
CA SER A 35 5.82 -8.68 -11.10
C SER A 35 6.79 -7.51 -10.94
N GLN A 36 6.59 -6.63 -9.95
CA GLN A 36 7.53 -5.55 -9.63
C GLN A 36 8.82 -6.05 -8.96
N TYR A 37 8.84 -7.29 -8.45
CA TYR A 37 10.05 -7.94 -7.94
C TYR A 37 10.91 -8.57 -9.06
N ASP A 38 10.74 -8.13 -10.30
CA ASP A 38 11.60 -8.48 -11.42
C ASP A 38 13.02 -7.92 -11.20
N ILE A 39 13.96 -8.84 -10.98
CA ILE A 39 15.36 -8.54 -10.69
C ILE A 39 16.03 -7.80 -11.85
N GLU A 40 15.73 -8.17 -13.10
CA GLU A 40 16.31 -7.52 -14.27
C GLU A 40 15.84 -6.09 -14.38
N LYS A 41 14.54 -5.88 -14.16
CA LYS A 41 13.96 -4.53 -14.13
C LYS A 41 14.63 -3.67 -13.07
N VAL A 42 14.83 -4.19 -11.85
CA VAL A 42 15.49 -3.46 -10.75
C VAL A 42 16.94 -3.13 -11.07
N VAL A 43 17.70 -4.09 -11.59
CA VAL A 43 19.12 -3.90 -11.95
C VAL A 43 19.25 -2.88 -13.08
N ASN A 44 18.48 -3.04 -14.16
CA ASN A 44 18.47 -2.10 -15.28
C ASN A 44 18.04 -0.69 -14.87
N TYR A 45 17.05 -0.57 -13.99
CA TYR A 45 16.64 0.71 -13.42
C TYR A 45 17.78 1.36 -12.62
N SER A 46 18.54 0.55 -11.87
CA SER A 46 19.66 1.03 -11.08
C SER A 46 20.80 1.57 -11.94
N ILE A 47 21.12 0.88 -13.05
CA ILE A 47 22.11 1.35 -14.03
C ILE A 47 21.64 2.63 -14.71
N LYS A 48 20.38 2.64 -15.19
CA LYS A 48 19.77 3.80 -15.87
C LYS A 48 19.82 5.08 -15.03
N HIS A 49 19.71 4.95 -13.71
CA HIS A 49 19.71 6.06 -12.77
C HIS A 49 21.07 6.27 -12.07
N HIS A 50 22.15 5.66 -12.58
CA HIS A 50 23.51 5.80 -12.05
C HIS A 50 23.64 5.47 -10.55
N LEU A 51 22.80 4.54 -10.07
CA LEU A 51 22.88 4.02 -8.70
C LEU A 51 23.95 2.93 -8.57
N ILE A 52 24.28 2.29 -9.68
CA ILE A 52 25.37 1.32 -9.83
C ILE A 52 25.98 1.47 -11.22
N GLU A 53 27.22 1.00 -11.37
CA GLU A 53 27.90 0.85 -12.66
C GLU A 53 27.59 -0.51 -13.32
N ASN A 54 27.86 -0.65 -14.62
CA ASN A 54 27.56 -1.88 -15.38
C ASN A 54 28.31 -3.11 -14.84
N ASP A 55 29.55 -2.96 -14.38
CA ASP A 55 30.36 -4.03 -13.80
C ASP A 55 29.84 -4.49 -12.43
N GLN A 56 29.02 -3.69 -11.76
CA GLN A 56 28.35 -4.02 -10.48
C GLN A 56 27.01 -4.73 -10.66
N ALA A 57 26.46 -4.75 -11.88
CA ALA A 57 25.13 -5.28 -12.18
C ALA A 57 24.98 -6.76 -11.78
N GLU A 58 25.96 -7.58 -12.12
CA GLU A 58 25.93 -9.03 -11.85
C GLU A 58 26.00 -9.31 -10.35
N ASN A 59 26.84 -8.58 -9.62
CA ASN A 59 26.92 -8.70 -8.16
C ASN A 59 25.59 -8.31 -7.49
N LYS A 60 24.91 -7.26 -7.98
CA LYS A 60 23.60 -6.88 -7.48
C LYS A 60 22.55 -7.95 -7.76
N ARG A 61 22.51 -8.49 -8.99
CA ARG A 61 21.59 -9.56 -9.40
C ARG A 61 21.72 -10.78 -8.48
N LYS A 62 22.93 -11.32 -8.34
CA LYS A 62 23.21 -12.49 -7.49
C LYS A 62 22.79 -12.29 -6.04
N ARG A 63 23.01 -11.09 -5.49
CA ARG A 63 22.59 -10.78 -4.11
C ARG A 63 21.08 -10.82 -3.93
N ILE A 64 20.33 -10.24 -4.87
CA ILE A 64 18.86 -10.25 -4.83
C ILE A 64 18.32 -11.67 -5.04
N GLU A 65 18.88 -12.41 -6.00
CA GLU A 65 18.52 -13.81 -6.24
C GLU A 65 18.76 -14.68 -5.01
N THR A 66 19.93 -14.57 -4.38
CA THR A 66 20.27 -15.30 -3.16
C THR A 66 19.29 -14.96 -2.02
N TYR A 67 18.94 -13.69 -1.88
CA TYR A 67 17.97 -13.26 -0.88
C TYR A 67 16.60 -13.89 -1.10
N PHE A 68 16.02 -13.78 -2.31
CA PHE A 68 14.71 -14.35 -2.61
C PHE A 68 14.70 -15.89 -2.69
N ALA A 69 15.84 -16.52 -2.91
CA ALA A 69 15.96 -17.98 -2.75
C ALA A 69 15.87 -18.40 -1.27
N THR A 70 16.35 -17.55 -0.37
CA THR A 70 16.34 -17.79 1.09
C THR A 70 15.02 -17.36 1.75
N HIS A 71 14.43 -16.26 1.27
CA HIS A 71 13.19 -15.63 1.77
C HIS A 71 12.21 -15.43 0.61
N PRO A 72 11.65 -16.53 0.04
CA PRO A 72 10.76 -16.43 -1.11
C PRO A 72 9.47 -15.66 -0.84
N GLU A 73 9.01 -15.57 0.40
CA GLU A 73 7.81 -14.83 0.83
C GLU A 73 7.89 -13.32 0.58
N ASP A 74 9.10 -12.77 0.52
CA ASP A 74 9.33 -11.33 0.38
C ASP A 74 9.13 -10.83 -1.05
N LYS A 75 9.06 -11.72 -2.04
CA LYS A 75 8.58 -11.39 -3.39
C LYS A 75 7.13 -11.78 -3.62
N GLU A 76 6.43 -12.22 -2.58
CA GLU A 76 5.03 -12.63 -2.63
C GLU A 76 4.14 -11.60 -1.89
N GLU A 77 2.98 -12.03 -1.40
CA GLU A 77 2.04 -11.12 -0.73
C GLU A 77 2.60 -10.53 0.57
N THR A 78 3.42 -11.30 1.30
CA THR A 78 4.04 -10.85 2.55
C THR A 78 4.91 -9.62 2.32
N GLY A 79 5.83 -9.68 1.35
CA GLY A 79 6.63 -8.51 0.97
C GLY A 79 5.78 -7.33 0.49
N LEU A 80 4.77 -7.59 -0.35
CA LEU A 80 3.87 -6.53 -0.83
C LEU A 80 3.15 -5.81 0.32
N ARG A 81 2.77 -6.53 1.38
CA ARG A 81 2.13 -5.94 2.57
C ARG A 81 3.07 -5.04 3.35
N LEU A 82 4.34 -5.41 3.47
CA LEU A 82 5.35 -4.58 4.10
C LEU A 82 5.60 -3.31 3.27
N ASP A 83 5.96 -3.45 2.00
CA ASP A 83 6.32 -2.35 1.11
C ASP A 83 5.17 -1.34 0.96
N LEU A 84 3.96 -1.85 0.70
CA LEU A 84 2.80 -1.00 0.53
C LEU A 84 2.21 -0.51 1.85
N GLY A 85 2.49 -1.19 2.97
CA GLY A 85 2.22 -0.67 4.31
C GLY A 85 3.04 0.58 4.59
N LEU A 86 4.34 0.54 4.29
CA LEU A 86 5.26 1.68 4.41
C LEU A 86 4.83 2.84 3.49
N PHE A 87 4.55 2.55 2.21
CA PHE A 87 4.02 3.53 1.27
C PHE A 87 2.73 4.18 1.78
N SER A 88 1.78 3.37 2.25
CA SER A 88 0.47 3.85 2.73
C SER A 88 0.62 4.77 3.94
N MET A 89 1.49 4.41 4.89
CA MET A 89 1.74 5.24 6.08
C MET A 89 2.34 6.59 5.69
N ASN A 90 3.33 6.59 4.80
CA ASN A 90 3.92 7.83 4.29
C ASN A 90 2.88 8.68 3.55
N LEU A 91 2.07 8.06 2.68
CA LEU A 91 1.03 8.75 1.93
C LEU A 91 0.00 9.41 2.85
N MET A 92 -0.43 8.74 3.93
CA MET A 92 -1.35 9.34 4.91
C MET A 92 -0.75 10.59 5.59
N HIS A 93 0.55 10.60 5.87
CA HIS A 93 1.23 11.81 6.37
C HIS A 93 1.29 12.93 5.32
N VAL A 94 1.61 12.60 4.07
CA VAL A 94 1.62 13.56 2.97
C VAL A 94 0.23 14.18 2.79
N ILE A 95 -0.83 13.38 2.77
CA ILE A 95 -2.23 13.84 2.67
C ILE A 95 -2.54 14.88 3.76
N ARG A 96 -2.12 14.62 5.00
CA ARG A 96 -2.27 15.56 6.12
C ARG A 96 -1.48 16.85 5.94
N ALA A 97 -0.28 16.80 5.38
CA ALA A 97 0.51 17.99 5.09
C ALA A 97 -0.18 18.94 4.10
N PHE A 98 -1.05 18.42 3.23
CA PHE A 98 -1.90 19.21 2.34
C PHE A 98 -3.28 19.58 2.94
N GLY A 99 -3.48 19.35 4.23
CA GLY A 99 -4.70 19.71 4.95
C GLY A 99 -5.91 18.81 4.67
N TYR A 100 -5.69 17.58 4.20
CA TYR A 100 -6.70 16.55 4.06
C TYR A 100 -6.52 15.47 5.12
N ASP A 101 -7.54 14.63 5.31
CA ASP A 101 -7.51 13.47 6.19
C ASP A 101 -7.86 12.21 5.39
N SER A 102 -7.50 11.06 5.95
CA SER A 102 -7.73 9.74 5.34
C SER A 102 -8.00 8.68 6.39
N VAL A 103 -8.63 7.58 5.97
CA VAL A 103 -8.89 6.40 6.81
C VAL A 103 -8.43 5.12 6.09
N PRO A 104 -7.42 4.39 6.59
CA PRO A 104 -6.99 3.15 5.96
C PRO A 104 -8.01 2.03 6.23
N MET A 105 -8.40 1.27 5.21
CA MET A 105 -9.47 0.28 5.31
C MET A 105 -9.08 -1.08 4.71
N ARG A 106 -9.38 -2.15 5.46
CA ARG A 106 -9.42 -3.53 4.96
C ARG A 106 -10.78 -4.21 5.12
N GLY A 107 -11.73 -3.60 5.85
CA GLY A 107 -13.11 -4.07 5.96
C GLY A 107 -13.89 -3.79 4.67
N VAL A 108 -13.50 -4.45 3.59
CA VAL A 108 -14.01 -4.27 2.22
C VAL A 108 -14.04 -5.64 1.53
N ASN A 109 -15.07 -5.92 0.72
CA ASN A 109 -15.05 -7.07 -0.18
C ASN A 109 -14.17 -6.74 -1.40
N PHE A 110 -12.86 -7.02 -1.31
CA PHE A 110 -11.94 -6.65 -2.36
C PHE A 110 -12.16 -7.38 -3.67
N ASN A 111 -12.64 -8.64 -3.66
CA ASN A 111 -12.90 -9.37 -4.90
C ASN A 111 -13.97 -8.63 -5.73
N ASP A 112 -15.11 -8.32 -5.11
CA ASP A 112 -16.18 -7.55 -5.77
C ASP A 112 -15.71 -6.15 -6.22
N VAL A 113 -14.82 -5.52 -5.46
CA VAL A 113 -14.24 -4.21 -5.84
C VAL A 113 -13.38 -4.34 -7.08
N LEU A 114 -12.51 -5.35 -7.16
CA LEU A 114 -11.65 -5.58 -8.33
C LEU A 114 -12.51 -5.89 -9.56
N ASP A 115 -13.53 -6.74 -9.41
CA ASP A 115 -14.47 -7.09 -10.48
C ASP A 115 -15.24 -5.86 -10.97
N TYR A 116 -15.80 -5.08 -10.06
CA TYR A 116 -16.55 -3.86 -10.38
C TYR A 116 -15.68 -2.84 -11.12
N LEU A 117 -14.42 -2.67 -10.69
CA LEU A 117 -13.46 -1.76 -11.30
C LEU A 117 -12.74 -2.34 -12.51
N LYS A 118 -13.02 -3.61 -12.87
CA LYS A 118 -12.37 -4.35 -13.97
C LYS A 118 -10.84 -4.39 -13.82
N ILE A 119 -10.38 -4.59 -12.60
CA ILE A 119 -8.95 -4.70 -12.26
C ILE A 119 -8.57 -6.18 -12.24
N SER A 120 -7.39 -6.49 -12.79
CA SER A 120 -6.91 -7.87 -12.80
C SER A 120 -6.72 -8.43 -11.38
N GLU A 121 -7.21 -9.64 -11.15
CA GLU A 121 -6.98 -10.42 -9.93
C GLU A 121 -5.50 -10.72 -9.64
N LYS A 122 -4.60 -10.52 -10.61
CA LYS A 122 -3.14 -10.62 -10.40
C LYS A 122 -2.61 -9.53 -9.47
N LEU A 123 -3.37 -8.45 -9.28
CA LEU A 123 -3.03 -7.36 -8.37
C LEU A 123 -3.62 -7.63 -6.98
N PHE A 124 -2.75 -7.69 -5.98
CA PHE A 124 -3.09 -8.01 -4.60
C PHE A 124 -3.67 -6.79 -3.88
N PRO A 125 -4.91 -6.82 -3.38
CA PRO A 125 -5.50 -5.70 -2.66
C PRO A 125 -4.89 -5.54 -1.26
N ILE A 126 -4.21 -4.42 -1.04
CA ILE A 126 -3.58 -4.09 0.25
C ILE A 126 -4.52 -3.27 1.13
N MET A 127 -5.10 -2.19 0.60
CA MET A 127 -6.11 -1.40 1.32
C MET A 127 -6.90 -0.49 0.40
N LEU A 128 -8.06 -0.07 0.89
CA LEU A 128 -8.79 1.08 0.40
C LEU A 128 -8.46 2.29 1.30
N LEU A 129 -8.25 3.47 0.72
CA LEU A 129 -7.87 4.69 1.45
C LEU A 129 -8.73 5.86 0.94
N PRO A 130 -9.91 6.10 1.53
CA PRO A 130 -10.70 7.31 1.32
C PRO A 130 -9.96 8.54 1.85
N ILE A 131 -10.03 9.64 1.10
CA ILE A 131 -9.34 10.92 1.37
C ILE A 131 -10.32 12.07 1.18
N GLY A 132 -10.35 13.00 2.14
CA GLY A 132 -11.22 14.18 2.06
C GLY A 132 -10.90 15.22 3.13
N LYS A 133 -11.67 16.31 3.14
CA LYS A 133 -11.62 17.28 4.24
C LYS A 133 -12.44 16.73 5.40
N ALA A 134 -11.84 16.61 6.59
CA ALA A 134 -12.56 16.18 7.77
C ALA A 134 -13.68 17.16 8.14
N ARG A 135 -14.87 16.62 8.45
CA ARG A 135 -16.00 17.39 9.01
C ARG A 135 -15.92 17.50 10.54
N SER A 136 -15.24 16.56 11.17
CA SER A 136 -15.03 16.48 12.61
C SER A 136 -13.62 15.98 12.88
N HIS A 137 -13.08 16.28 14.05
CA HIS A 137 -11.80 15.72 14.44
C HIS A 137 -11.91 14.19 14.59
N GLY A 138 -10.87 13.47 14.16
CA GLY A 138 -10.72 12.05 14.47
C GLY A 138 -10.56 11.84 15.97
N HIS A 139 -10.91 10.65 16.45
CA HIS A 139 -10.78 10.33 17.87
C HIS A 139 -9.31 10.38 18.32
N ASP A 140 -9.12 10.82 19.56
CA ASP A 140 -7.82 10.74 20.21
C ASP A 140 -7.29 9.31 20.21
N HIS A 141 -5.98 9.21 20.07
CA HIS A 141 -5.28 7.95 20.05
C HIS A 141 -5.06 7.43 21.46
N ILE A 142 -5.79 6.38 21.82
CA ILE A 142 -5.40 5.51 22.93
C ILE A 142 -4.38 4.51 22.38
N ARG A 143 -3.23 4.38 23.05
CA ARG A 143 -2.15 3.45 22.71
C ARG A 143 -1.74 2.70 23.96
N GLU A 144 -1.33 1.45 23.78
CA GLU A 144 -0.74 0.63 24.82
C GLU A 144 0.58 1.25 25.31
N ASP A 145 0.96 1.01 26.58
CA ASP A 145 2.27 1.43 27.06
C ASP A 145 3.36 0.72 26.23
N SER A 146 4.32 1.49 25.71
CA SER A 146 5.48 0.99 24.96
C SER A 146 6.22 -0.16 25.63
N LYS A 147 6.24 -0.20 26.96
CA LYS A 147 6.88 -1.26 27.76
C LYS A 147 6.24 -2.63 27.56
N ASN A 148 4.98 -2.68 27.16
CA ASN A 148 4.25 -3.93 26.97
C ASN A 148 4.53 -4.60 25.62
N PHE A 149 5.24 -3.92 24.71
CA PHE A 149 5.63 -4.48 23.42
C PHE A 149 7.11 -4.23 23.04
N THR A 150 7.94 -3.76 23.98
CA THR A 150 9.36 -3.47 23.76
C THR A 150 10.24 -4.12 24.83
N THR A 151 11.33 -4.77 24.42
CA THR A 151 12.38 -5.27 25.32
C THR A 151 13.67 -4.50 25.05
N ILE A 152 14.26 -3.88 26.09
CA ILE A 152 15.54 -3.17 26.01
C ILE A 152 16.62 -4.07 26.63
N ILE A 153 17.70 -4.33 25.89
CA ILE A 153 18.85 -5.13 26.33
C ILE A 153 20.03 -4.18 26.57
N HIS A 154 20.65 -4.27 27.74
CA HIS A 154 21.84 -3.51 28.15
C HIS A 154 23.08 -4.39 28.18
#